data_AF-A0A536NM57-F1
#
_entry.id   AF-A0A536NM57-F1
#
_cell.length_a   1.000
_cell.length_b   1.000
_cell.length_c   1.000
_cell.angle_alpha   90.00
_cell.angle_beta   90.00
_cell.angle_gamma   90.00
#
_symmetry.space_group_name_H-M   'P 1'
#
loop_
_entity.id
_entity.type
_entity.pdbx_description
1 polymer ?
#
loop_
_entity_poly.entity_id
_entity_poly.type
_entity_poly.pdbx_seq_one_letter_code
_entity_poly.pdbx_strand_id
1 'polypeptide(L)'
;MQESALARKLKLEPGARYRILNAPAGYLHKPVDTAEGAADIVLLFASKRAELETNVAAALEALKPGGSLWIAYPNEALGRSDLNRNHGGGVLNKAGFIAATHISLDDQWDATHFRPAADVPHAAIPAADMLPVGRRATPTFRVVRSVARALFHLLFRFDVSGRERIPDSAFVVIANHLGWMDAVSLLLMFPAEPRIHFLADPTSMMRNRPLWALVRATGGIVPVDRAKHGDRLLFRHVERCLAEGGAIALFPEGDFGPREGELLPFKKGFAYFAVDSQVAVVPVGLSGMKELWLGKRLVVRIGDPIPAAGQTVEQMLEAGEKAVAGLVPPYVDPGGSKPLRRWLTGLF
;
A
#
# COMPACT_ATOMS: atom_id res chain seq x y z
N MET A 1 41.16 -6.15 -6.54
CA MET A 1 40.05 -6.64 -7.38
C MET A 1 39.13 -5.45 -7.61
N GLN A 2 38.92 -5.03 -8.87
CA GLN A 2 38.13 -3.83 -9.17
C GLN A 2 36.68 -4.05 -8.71
N GLU A 3 36.15 -3.14 -7.92
CA GLU A 3 34.80 -3.21 -7.40
C GLU A 3 33.80 -3.21 -8.56
N SER A 4 32.97 -4.26 -8.67
CA SER A 4 32.03 -4.41 -9.78
C SER A 4 31.05 -3.23 -9.80
N ALA A 5 30.56 -2.84 -10.98
CA ALA A 5 29.56 -1.77 -11.09
C ALA A 5 28.31 -2.04 -10.23
N LEU A 6 27.98 -3.32 -10.02
CA LEU A 6 26.88 -3.75 -9.15
C LEU A 6 27.17 -3.49 -7.67
N ALA A 7 28.40 -3.74 -7.21
CA ALA A 7 28.82 -3.47 -5.84
C ALA A 7 28.67 -1.99 -5.47
N ARG A 8 29.06 -1.10 -6.39
CA ARG A 8 28.85 0.35 -6.24
C ARG A 8 27.38 0.74 -6.16
N LYS A 9 26.52 0.15 -7.00
CA LYS A 9 25.07 0.41 -6.98
C LYS A 9 24.40 -0.05 -5.68
N LEU A 10 24.84 -1.19 -5.13
CA LEU A 10 24.37 -1.75 -3.87
C LEU A 10 24.98 -1.07 -2.64
N LYS A 11 25.90 -0.11 -2.83
CA LYS A 11 26.66 0.56 -1.77
C LYS A 11 27.39 -0.44 -0.87
N LEU A 12 28.04 -1.44 -1.46
CA LEU A 12 28.85 -2.39 -0.69
C LEU A 12 30.10 -1.66 -0.18
N GLU A 13 30.26 -1.55 1.14
CA GLU A 13 31.47 -0.96 1.73
C GLU A 13 32.68 -1.89 1.49
N PRO A 14 33.89 -1.34 1.24
CA PRO A 14 35.10 -2.15 1.08
C PRO A 14 35.32 -3.08 2.28
N GLY A 15 35.39 -4.39 2.05
CA GLY A 15 35.58 -5.41 3.10
C GLY A 15 34.29 -5.92 3.75
N ALA A 16 33.11 -5.40 3.39
CA ALA A 16 31.83 -5.95 3.83
C ALA A 16 31.62 -7.38 3.32
N ARG A 17 31.11 -8.27 4.17
CA ARG A 17 30.75 -9.63 3.77
C ARG A 17 29.33 -9.61 3.20
N TYR A 18 29.15 -10.26 2.06
CA TYR A 18 27.85 -10.32 1.42
C TYR A 18 27.46 -11.75 1.09
N ARG A 19 26.17 -12.03 1.26
CA ARG A 19 25.50 -13.30 0.98
C ARG A 19 24.55 -13.11 -0.19
N ILE A 20 24.57 -14.02 -1.16
CA ILE A 20 23.63 -13.99 -2.28
C ILE A 20 22.77 -15.23 -2.24
N LEU A 21 21.46 -15.03 -2.22
CA LEU A 21 20.47 -16.10 -2.16
C LEU A 21 19.68 -16.13 -3.47
N ASN A 22 19.51 -17.35 -4.00
CA ASN A 22 18.64 -17.66 -5.15
C ASN A 22 18.94 -16.89 -6.45
N ALA A 23 20.19 -16.45 -6.66
CA ALA A 23 20.56 -15.81 -7.93
C ALA A 23 20.22 -16.72 -9.12
N PRO A 24 19.55 -16.19 -10.16
CA PRO A 24 19.10 -17.01 -11.29
C PRO A 24 20.30 -17.56 -12.07
N ALA A 25 20.10 -18.73 -12.68
CA ALA A 25 21.12 -19.35 -13.52
C ALA A 25 21.57 -18.39 -14.63
N GLY A 26 22.88 -18.15 -14.74
CA GLY A 26 23.44 -17.22 -15.71
C GLY A 26 23.48 -15.75 -15.29
N TYR A 27 23.11 -15.40 -14.05
CA TYR A 27 23.35 -14.05 -13.53
C TYR A 27 24.85 -13.84 -13.23
N LEU A 28 25.56 -13.26 -14.20
CA LEU A 28 27.02 -13.09 -14.15
C LEU A 28 27.48 -11.81 -13.43
N HIS A 29 26.55 -10.88 -13.16
CA HIS A 29 26.89 -9.60 -12.54
C HIS A 29 26.93 -9.61 -11.02
N LYS A 30 26.70 -10.77 -10.40
CA LYS A 30 26.70 -10.92 -8.93
C LYS A 30 28.09 -10.68 -8.33
N PRO A 31 28.19 -10.02 -7.16
CA PRO A 31 29.43 -10.03 -6.41
C PRO A 31 29.72 -11.48 -5.91
N VAL A 32 30.98 -11.83 -5.65
CA VAL A 32 31.40 -13.19 -5.23
C VAL A 32 31.01 -13.47 -3.78
N ASP A 33 30.03 -14.31 -3.47
CA ASP A 33 29.62 -14.57 -2.06
C ASP A 33 30.85 -14.78 -1.15
N THR A 34 31.00 -13.91 -0.16
CA THR A 34 32.18 -13.83 0.71
C THR A 34 31.87 -14.27 2.15
N ALA A 35 30.63 -14.62 2.44
CA ALA A 35 30.21 -14.88 3.81
C ALA A 35 30.33 -16.38 4.16
N GLU A 36 31.11 -16.69 5.19
CA GLU A 36 30.91 -17.88 6.02
C GLU A 36 30.10 -17.43 7.26
N GLY A 37 28.84 -17.85 7.36
CA GLY A 37 27.89 -17.38 8.37
C GLY A 37 27.17 -16.07 8.02
N ALA A 38 26.84 -15.25 9.04
CA ALA A 38 26.04 -14.03 8.87
C ALA A 38 26.78 -12.93 8.08
N ALA A 39 26.10 -12.29 7.15
CA ALA A 39 26.62 -11.28 6.24
C ALA A 39 26.21 -9.86 6.66
N ASP A 40 27.06 -8.89 6.31
CA ASP A 40 26.77 -7.46 6.45
C ASP A 40 25.69 -7.05 5.44
N ILE A 41 25.67 -7.70 4.27
CA ILE A 41 24.74 -7.41 3.18
C ILE A 41 24.16 -8.72 2.64
N VAL A 42 22.84 -8.83 2.54
CA VAL A 42 22.16 -9.99 1.96
C VAL A 42 21.41 -9.55 0.71
N LEU A 43 21.68 -10.17 -0.44
CA LEU A 43 20.93 -9.97 -1.68
C LEU A 43 20.12 -11.24 -1.99
N LEU A 44 18.81 -11.15 -1.81
CA LEU A 44 17.86 -12.23 -2.14
C LEU A 44 17.19 -11.95 -3.48
N PHE A 45 17.33 -12.88 -4.43
CA PHE A 45 16.54 -12.86 -5.67
C PHE A 45 15.22 -13.57 -5.45
N ALA A 46 14.13 -12.95 -5.90
CA ALA A 46 12.81 -13.55 -5.94
C ALA A 46 12.06 -13.07 -7.18
N SER A 47 11.58 -14.00 -7.99
CA SER A 47 10.81 -13.69 -9.20
C SER A 47 9.33 -13.43 -8.91
N LYS A 48 8.82 -13.97 -7.79
CA LYS A 48 7.42 -13.88 -7.36
C LYS A 48 7.30 -13.69 -5.86
N ARG A 49 6.16 -13.16 -5.41
CA ARG A 49 5.81 -13.01 -3.99
C ARG A 49 5.92 -14.32 -3.21
N ALA A 50 5.38 -15.41 -3.74
CA ALA A 50 5.43 -16.72 -3.06
C ALA A 50 6.87 -17.21 -2.82
N GLU A 51 7.77 -16.94 -3.77
CA GLU A 51 9.19 -17.25 -3.63
C GLU A 51 9.84 -16.38 -2.56
N LEU A 52 9.54 -15.06 -2.55
CA LEU A 52 10.01 -14.17 -1.49
C LEU A 52 9.54 -14.63 -0.11
N GLU A 53 8.26 -14.94 0.05
CA GLU A 53 7.66 -15.39 1.31
C GLU A 53 8.30 -16.68 1.83
N THR A 54 8.68 -17.59 0.94
CA THR A 54 9.37 -18.84 1.30
C THR A 54 10.81 -18.61 1.76
N ASN A 55 11.52 -17.65 1.15
CA ASN A 55 12.97 -17.49 1.31
C ASN A 55 13.37 -16.34 2.25
N VAL A 56 12.42 -15.49 2.66
CA VAL A 56 12.71 -14.32 3.48
C VAL A 56 13.32 -14.69 4.83
N ALA A 57 12.88 -15.79 5.46
CA ALA A 57 13.40 -16.23 6.75
C ALA A 57 14.90 -16.54 6.68
N ALA A 58 15.32 -17.30 5.66
CA ALA A 58 16.73 -17.62 5.42
C ALA A 58 17.57 -16.36 5.13
N ALA A 59 17.00 -15.38 4.42
CA ALA A 59 17.67 -14.10 4.19
C ALA A 59 17.86 -13.30 5.48
N LEU A 60 16.87 -13.30 6.37
CA LEU A 60 16.94 -12.63 7.67
C LEU A 60 17.92 -13.33 8.63
N GLU A 61 17.95 -14.66 8.67
CA GLU A 61 18.92 -15.42 9.45
C GLU A 61 20.37 -15.20 8.98
N ALA A 62 20.55 -15.03 7.68
CA ALA A 62 21.84 -14.72 7.10
C ALA A 62 22.28 -13.27 7.32
N LEU A 63 21.41 -12.39 7.82
CA LEU A 63 21.70 -10.97 7.99
C LEU A 63 22.22 -10.67 9.41
N LYS A 64 23.34 -9.96 9.51
CA LYS A 64 23.79 -9.42 10.81
C LYS A 64 22.80 -8.39 11.34
N PRO A 65 22.72 -8.19 12.68
CA PRO A 65 22.04 -7.03 13.26
C PRO A 65 22.54 -5.73 12.64
N GLY A 66 21.63 -4.87 12.16
CA GLY A 66 21.96 -3.63 11.45
C GLY A 66 22.47 -3.81 10.01
N GLY A 67 22.44 -5.04 9.47
CA GLY A 67 22.86 -5.34 8.10
C GLY A 67 21.89 -4.81 7.03
N SER A 68 22.37 -4.77 5.79
CA SER A 68 21.65 -4.29 4.61
C SER A 68 20.97 -5.44 3.86
N LEU A 69 19.64 -5.42 3.74
CA LEU A 69 18.89 -6.43 2.99
C LEU A 69 18.43 -5.87 1.65
N TRP A 70 18.72 -6.58 0.56
CA TRP A 70 18.27 -6.24 -0.78
C TRP A 70 17.41 -7.35 -1.35
N ILE A 71 16.25 -6.99 -1.88
CA ILE A 71 15.40 -7.91 -2.63
C ILE A 71 15.46 -7.54 -4.11
N ALA A 72 15.98 -8.46 -4.92
CA ALA A 72 16.02 -8.34 -6.37
C ALA A 72 14.83 -9.06 -7.00
N TYR A 73 14.16 -8.39 -7.94
CA TYR A 73 13.01 -8.92 -8.67
C TYR A 73 13.08 -8.52 -10.15
N PRO A 74 12.41 -9.27 -11.06
CA PRO A 74 12.42 -8.95 -12.48
C PRO A 74 11.91 -7.54 -12.74
N ASN A 75 12.56 -6.84 -13.68
CA ASN A 75 12.18 -5.49 -14.05
C ASN A 75 10.70 -5.42 -14.45
N GLU A 76 10.00 -4.44 -13.90
CA GLU A 76 8.55 -4.27 -14.10
C GLU A 76 8.18 -4.18 -15.59
N ALA A 77 9.04 -3.59 -16.42
CA ALA A 77 8.84 -3.43 -17.85
C ALA A 77 8.75 -4.77 -18.61
N LEU A 78 9.26 -5.86 -18.03
CA LEU A 78 9.21 -7.21 -18.60
C LEU A 78 7.88 -7.93 -18.28
N GLY A 79 7.10 -7.46 -17.30
CA GLY A 79 5.82 -8.06 -16.93
C GLY A 79 5.91 -9.50 -16.41
N ARG A 80 7.08 -9.90 -15.89
CA ARG A 80 7.35 -11.29 -15.44
C ARG A 80 7.13 -11.49 -13.95
N SER A 81 6.97 -10.43 -13.16
CA SER A 81 6.87 -10.47 -11.70
C SER A 81 5.57 -9.85 -11.19
N ASP A 82 5.09 -10.33 -10.05
CA ASP A 82 4.08 -9.67 -9.20
C ASP A 82 4.72 -8.80 -8.09
N LEU A 83 6.06 -8.75 -8.06
CA LEU A 83 6.86 -7.86 -7.23
C LEU A 83 7.23 -6.59 -8.01
N ASN A 84 7.24 -5.46 -7.32
CA ASN A 84 7.87 -4.23 -7.80
C ASN A 84 8.19 -3.33 -6.60
N ARG A 85 8.67 -2.10 -6.84
CA ARG A 85 9.04 -1.16 -5.77
C ARG A 85 7.91 -0.86 -4.78
N ASN A 86 6.66 -1.02 -5.20
CA ASN A 86 5.45 -0.76 -4.43
C ASN A 86 4.81 -2.07 -3.91
N HIS A 87 5.06 -3.22 -4.54
CA HIS A 87 4.32 -4.47 -4.32
C HIS A 87 5.20 -5.61 -3.79
N GLY A 88 4.65 -6.38 -2.85
CA GLY A 88 5.26 -7.60 -2.30
C GLY A 88 6.20 -7.38 -1.11
N GLY A 89 6.49 -6.13 -0.75
CA GLY A 89 7.28 -5.79 0.44
C GLY A 89 6.57 -6.07 1.77
N GLY A 90 5.28 -6.41 1.78
CA GLY A 90 4.53 -6.62 3.03
C GLY A 90 5.05 -7.74 3.92
N VAL A 91 5.68 -8.77 3.36
CA VAL A 91 6.32 -9.83 4.16
C VAL A 91 7.51 -9.28 4.96
N LEU A 92 8.29 -8.37 4.38
CA LEU A 92 9.39 -7.68 5.07
C LEU A 92 8.87 -6.64 6.07
N ASN A 93 7.78 -5.94 5.74
CA ASN A 93 7.11 -5.06 6.69
C ASN A 93 6.67 -5.81 7.96
N LYS A 94 6.12 -7.03 7.81
CA LYS A 94 5.75 -7.90 8.95
C LYS A 94 6.96 -8.34 9.77
N ALA A 95 8.12 -8.49 9.12
CA ALA A 95 9.39 -8.82 9.78
C ALA A 95 10.10 -7.60 10.38
N GLY A 96 9.48 -6.41 10.39
CA GLY A 96 10.06 -5.19 10.97
C GLY A 96 11.04 -4.47 10.06
N PHE A 97 11.00 -4.70 8.74
CA PHE A 97 11.82 -4.00 7.75
C PHE A 97 10.98 -3.05 6.91
N ILE A 98 11.57 -1.94 6.45
CA ILE A 98 10.89 -1.02 5.54
C ILE A 98 11.72 -0.76 4.28
N ALA A 99 11.03 -0.57 3.16
CA ALA A 99 11.64 -0.21 1.89
C ALA A 99 12.30 1.18 1.98
N ALA A 100 13.53 1.29 1.50
CA ALA A 100 14.32 2.51 1.55
C ALA A 100 14.58 3.06 0.13
N THR A 101 15.41 2.36 -0.62
CA THR A 101 15.94 2.82 -1.91
C THR A 101 15.68 1.77 -2.98
N HIS A 102 15.31 2.24 -4.16
CA HIS A 102 15.10 1.40 -5.34
C HIS A 102 16.21 1.69 -6.37
N ILE A 103 16.74 0.64 -7.00
CA ILE A 103 17.72 0.73 -8.08
C ILE A 103 17.40 -0.29 -9.17
N SER A 104 17.84 -0.03 -10.40
CA SER A 104 17.95 -1.06 -11.43
C SER A 104 19.34 -1.68 -11.37
N LEU A 105 19.39 -3.00 -11.14
CA LEU A 105 20.65 -3.75 -11.16
C LEU A 105 21.19 -3.78 -12.59
N ASP A 106 20.32 -4.13 -13.53
CA ASP A 106 20.56 -4.21 -14.98
C ASP A 106 19.23 -4.06 -15.75
N ASP A 107 19.20 -4.49 -17.01
CA ASP A 107 18.03 -4.46 -17.89
C ASP A 107 16.97 -5.54 -17.55
N GLN A 108 17.35 -6.55 -16.76
CA GLN A 108 16.49 -7.67 -16.39
C GLN A 108 15.99 -7.58 -14.95
N TRP A 109 16.75 -6.97 -14.04
CA TRP A 109 16.48 -6.97 -12.59
C TRP A 109 16.49 -5.57 -11.99
N ASP A 110 15.48 -5.33 -11.17
CA ASP A 110 15.44 -4.21 -10.23
C ASP A 110 15.67 -4.74 -8.81
N ALA A 111 16.04 -3.85 -7.89
CA ALA A 111 16.17 -4.20 -6.48
C ALA A 111 15.70 -3.09 -5.56
N THR A 112 15.06 -3.50 -4.46
CA THR A 112 14.72 -2.61 -3.36
C THR A 112 15.54 -2.96 -2.12
N HIS A 113 16.17 -1.94 -1.55
CA HIS A 113 16.84 -2.01 -0.27
C HIS A 113 15.84 -1.91 0.87
N PHE A 114 15.96 -2.81 1.84
CA PHE A 114 15.20 -2.85 3.07
C PHE A 114 16.14 -2.70 4.26
N ARG A 115 15.70 -1.93 5.24
CA ARG A 115 16.40 -1.69 6.49
C ARG A 115 15.46 -1.92 7.67
N PRO A 116 15.96 -2.31 8.85
CA PRO A 116 15.13 -2.39 10.04
C PRO A 116 14.36 -1.08 10.25
N ALA A 117 13.07 -1.19 10.57
CA ALA A 117 12.21 -0.04 10.79
C ALA A 117 12.76 0.86 11.90
N ALA A 118 13.37 0.26 12.93
CA ALA A 118 14.00 0.95 14.06
C ALA A 118 15.21 1.82 13.66
N ASP A 119 15.94 1.46 12.60
CA ASP A 119 17.16 2.15 12.15
C ASP A 119 16.85 3.32 11.22
N VAL A 120 15.61 3.41 10.76
CA VAL A 120 15.19 4.55 9.97
C VAL A 120 15.00 5.70 10.94
N PRO A 121 15.76 6.81 10.80
CA PRO A 121 15.37 8.05 11.45
C PRO A 121 14.00 8.35 10.86
N HIS A 122 12.94 8.02 11.60
CA HIS A 122 11.62 8.47 11.25
C HIS A 122 11.76 9.98 11.22
N ALA A 123 11.74 10.59 10.03
CA ALA A 123 11.29 11.96 9.93
C ALA A 123 9.94 11.92 10.62
N ALA A 124 9.89 12.40 11.88
CA ALA A 124 8.92 11.94 12.86
C ALA A 124 7.58 11.77 12.18
N ILE A 125 7.11 10.52 12.01
CA ILE A 125 5.79 10.28 11.42
C ILE A 125 4.89 11.16 12.26
N PRO A 126 4.27 12.18 11.65
CA PRO A 126 3.61 13.19 12.44
C PRO A 126 2.53 12.50 13.24
N ALA A 127 2.28 13.01 14.45
CA ALA A 127 1.26 12.45 15.30
C ALA A 127 -0.06 12.31 14.51
N ALA A 128 -0.81 11.24 14.79
CA ALA A 128 -2.04 10.93 14.07
C ALA A 128 -3.03 12.12 14.04
N ASP A 129 -2.91 13.05 15.00
CA ASP A 129 -3.74 14.23 15.16
C ASP A 129 -3.23 15.52 14.48
N MET A 130 -2.15 15.44 13.70
CA MET A 130 -1.57 16.59 13.00
C MET A 130 -2.52 17.24 11.99
N LEU A 131 -3.38 16.44 11.33
CA LEU A 131 -4.28 16.93 10.29
C LEU A 131 -5.74 17.00 10.78
N PRO A 132 -6.51 18.01 10.35
CA PRO A 132 -7.88 18.18 10.81
C PRO A 132 -8.82 17.14 10.21
N VAL A 133 -9.57 16.48 11.09
CA VAL A 133 -10.64 15.53 10.74
C VAL A 133 -12.01 16.19 10.77
N GLY A 134 -13.06 15.42 10.51
CA GLY A 134 -14.45 15.88 10.61
C GLY A 134 -15.22 15.81 9.31
N ARG A 135 -16.53 16.02 9.41
CA ARG A 135 -17.54 15.82 8.35
C ARG A 135 -17.36 16.68 7.12
N ARG A 136 -17.09 17.98 7.31
CA ARG A 136 -17.20 18.97 6.24
C ARG A 136 -15.97 19.00 5.34
N ALA A 137 -16.21 19.10 4.04
CA ALA A 137 -15.16 19.31 3.06
C ALA A 137 -14.76 20.78 2.99
N THR A 138 -13.46 21.07 3.11
CA THR A 138 -12.93 22.43 2.94
C THR A 138 -13.14 22.91 1.50
N PRO A 139 -13.20 24.24 1.26
CA PRO A 139 -13.28 24.77 -0.11
C PRO A 139 -12.14 24.27 -1.00
N THR A 140 -10.90 24.27 -0.48
CA THR A 140 -9.71 23.74 -1.17
C THR A 140 -9.90 22.27 -1.56
N PHE A 141 -10.37 21.43 -0.64
CA PHE A 141 -10.67 20.03 -0.93
C PHE A 141 -11.70 19.89 -2.05
N ARG A 142 -12.80 20.67 -2.03
CA ARG A 142 -13.85 20.62 -3.05
C ARG A 142 -13.34 21.01 -4.44
N VAL A 143 -12.48 22.03 -4.53
CA VAL A 143 -11.88 22.47 -5.79
C VAL A 143 -10.91 21.42 -6.33
N VAL A 144 -9.94 20.99 -5.52
CA VAL A 144 -8.95 19.97 -5.90
C VAL A 144 -9.65 18.68 -6.32
N ARG A 145 -10.64 18.24 -5.54
CA ARG A 145 -11.48 17.08 -5.85
C ARG A 145 -12.18 17.22 -7.19
N SER A 146 -12.81 18.35 -7.47
CA SER A 146 -13.58 18.54 -8.70
C SER A 146 -12.68 18.51 -9.93
N VAL A 147 -11.52 19.17 -9.86
CA VAL A 147 -10.51 19.16 -10.92
C VAL A 147 -9.96 17.75 -11.14
N ALA A 148 -9.55 17.07 -10.05
CA ALA A 148 -9.07 15.70 -10.12
C ALA A 148 -10.14 14.75 -10.66
N ARG A 149 -11.40 14.89 -10.24
CA ARG A 149 -12.51 14.08 -10.75
C ARG A 149 -12.68 14.26 -12.26
N ALA A 150 -12.65 15.48 -12.77
CA ALA A 150 -12.75 15.74 -14.20
C ALA A 150 -11.56 15.12 -14.97
N LEU A 151 -10.34 15.34 -14.50
CA LEU A 151 -9.12 14.77 -15.10
C LEU A 151 -9.16 13.24 -15.14
N PHE A 152 -9.56 12.60 -14.04
CA PHE A 152 -9.56 11.14 -13.98
C PHE A 152 -10.70 10.52 -14.81
N HIS A 153 -11.83 11.20 -15.00
CA HIS A 153 -12.87 10.75 -15.94
C HIS A 153 -12.45 10.92 -17.41
N LEU A 154 -11.51 11.83 -17.71
CA LEU A 154 -10.88 11.91 -19.02
C LEU A 154 -9.88 10.76 -19.24
N LEU A 155 -9.15 10.38 -18.18
CA LEU A 155 -8.13 9.32 -18.25
C LEU A 155 -8.71 7.91 -18.18
N PHE A 156 -9.82 7.71 -17.45
CA PHE A 156 -10.35 6.39 -17.11
C PHE A 156 -11.89 6.35 -17.18
N ARG A 157 -12.44 5.14 -17.35
CA ARG A 157 -13.89 4.90 -17.35
C ARG A 157 -14.31 4.32 -15.99
N PHE A 158 -14.83 5.17 -15.11
CA PHE A 158 -15.34 4.71 -13.81
C PHE A 158 -16.69 4.04 -13.95
N ASP A 159 -16.78 2.79 -13.51
CA ASP A 159 -18.01 2.04 -13.36
C ASP A 159 -18.30 1.88 -11.86
N VAL A 160 -19.31 2.60 -11.38
CA VAL A 160 -19.57 2.71 -9.95
C VAL A 160 -21.02 2.37 -9.65
N SER A 161 -21.22 1.43 -8.74
CA SER A 161 -22.52 0.98 -8.26
C SER A 161 -22.64 1.08 -6.75
N GLY A 162 -23.88 1.19 -6.24
CA GLY A 162 -24.14 1.24 -4.80
C GLY A 162 -23.91 2.61 -4.15
N ARG A 163 -23.87 3.71 -4.93
CA ARG A 163 -23.64 5.06 -4.35
C ARG A 163 -24.75 5.47 -3.39
N GLU A 164 -25.97 5.01 -3.66
CA GLU A 164 -27.16 5.19 -2.84
C GLU A 164 -27.07 4.50 -1.47
N ARG A 165 -26.14 3.55 -1.31
CA ARG A 165 -25.92 2.83 -0.04
C ARG A 165 -25.00 3.57 0.93
N ILE A 166 -24.35 4.64 0.50
CA ILE A 166 -23.44 5.41 1.34
C ILE A 166 -24.27 6.17 2.40
N PRO A 167 -24.03 5.93 3.70
CA PRO A 167 -24.77 6.62 4.76
C PRO A 167 -24.50 8.12 4.74
N ASP A 168 -25.51 8.92 5.11
CA ASP A 168 -25.31 10.34 5.42
C ASP A 168 -24.76 10.54 6.85
N SER A 169 -24.67 9.50 7.67
CA SER A 169 -24.04 9.51 9.00
C SER A 169 -22.53 9.19 8.95
N ALA A 170 -21.83 9.19 10.08
CA ALA A 170 -20.46 8.69 10.14
C ALA A 170 -20.39 7.19 9.82
N PHE A 171 -19.32 6.76 9.14
CA PHE A 171 -19.07 5.37 8.77
C PHE A 171 -17.58 5.05 8.62
N VAL A 172 -17.26 3.76 8.61
CA VAL A 172 -15.94 3.24 8.25
C VAL A 172 -16.02 2.55 6.89
N VAL A 173 -15.20 2.95 5.92
CA VAL A 173 -15.06 2.29 4.62
C VAL A 173 -13.94 1.26 4.70
N ILE A 174 -14.23 0.06 4.22
CA ILE A 174 -13.22 -0.97 3.96
C ILE A 174 -13.23 -1.35 2.49
N ALA A 175 -12.05 -1.55 1.92
CA ALA A 175 -11.91 -1.98 0.53
C ALA A 175 -10.71 -2.91 0.36
N ASN A 176 -10.73 -3.74 -0.68
CA ASN A 176 -9.54 -4.47 -1.10
C ASN A 176 -8.47 -3.50 -1.64
N HIS A 177 -7.20 -3.93 -1.62
CA HIS A 177 -6.06 -3.07 -1.93
C HIS A 177 -5.24 -3.59 -3.11
N LEU A 178 -5.21 -2.85 -4.21
CA LEU A 178 -4.45 -3.14 -5.43
C LEU A 178 -3.34 -2.12 -5.70
N GLY A 179 -3.40 -0.91 -5.15
CA GLY A 179 -2.42 0.14 -5.39
C GLY A 179 -2.86 1.52 -4.88
N TRP A 180 -2.11 2.57 -5.24
CA TRP A 180 -2.46 3.93 -4.80
C TRP A 180 -3.74 4.47 -5.47
N MET A 181 -4.09 3.93 -6.64
CA MET A 181 -5.32 4.31 -7.36
C MET A 181 -6.59 3.99 -6.57
N ASP A 182 -6.55 3.05 -5.64
CA ASP A 182 -7.70 2.68 -4.81
C ASP A 182 -8.16 3.85 -3.95
N ALA A 183 -7.23 4.45 -3.20
CA ALA A 183 -7.51 5.57 -2.31
C ALA A 183 -7.97 6.79 -3.12
N VAL A 184 -7.38 7.02 -4.29
CA VAL A 184 -7.80 8.08 -5.21
C VAL A 184 -9.21 7.82 -5.75
N SER A 185 -9.54 6.58 -6.11
CA SER A 185 -10.87 6.22 -6.62
C SER A 185 -11.93 6.36 -5.54
N LEU A 186 -11.68 5.84 -4.34
CA LEU A 186 -12.57 6.00 -3.19
C LEU A 186 -12.76 7.48 -2.86
N LEU A 187 -11.66 8.24 -2.81
CA LEU A 187 -11.71 9.68 -2.65
C LEU A 187 -12.66 10.22 -3.70
N LEU A 188 -12.39 10.12 -5.01
CA LEU A 188 -13.14 10.78 -6.09
C LEU A 188 -14.59 10.28 -6.31
N MET A 189 -14.92 9.05 -5.93
CA MET A 189 -16.22 8.44 -6.23
C MET A 189 -17.25 8.52 -5.09
N PHE A 190 -16.81 8.68 -3.84
CA PHE A 190 -17.69 8.91 -2.69
C PHE A 190 -18.25 10.35 -2.67
N PRO A 191 -19.26 10.67 -1.84
CA PRO A 191 -19.70 12.05 -1.66
C PRO A 191 -18.58 12.90 -1.05
N ALA A 192 -18.67 14.22 -1.21
CA ALA A 192 -17.72 15.13 -0.57
C ALA A 192 -17.92 15.18 0.96
N GLU A 193 -19.12 14.84 1.43
CA GLU A 193 -19.55 14.84 2.83
C GLU A 193 -20.48 13.63 3.06
N PRO A 194 -20.30 12.83 4.13
CA PRO A 194 -19.20 12.85 5.10
C PRO A 194 -17.82 12.74 4.46
N ARG A 195 -16.89 13.62 4.85
CA ARG A 195 -15.53 13.62 4.31
C ARG A 195 -14.79 12.38 4.78
N ILE A 196 -14.20 11.67 3.83
CA ILE A 196 -13.37 10.50 4.06
C ILE A 196 -11.95 10.91 4.48
N HIS A 197 -11.44 10.22 5.50
CA HIS A 197 -10.06 10.33 5.98
C HIS A 197 -9.38 8.97 5.91
N PHE A 198 -8.25 8.88 5.21
CA PHE A 198 -7.52 7.64 5.00
C PHE A 198 -6.52 7.40 6.13
N LEU A 199 -6.55 6.19 6.69
CA LEU A 199 -5.47 5.71 7.55
C LEU A 199 -4.33 5.21 6.66
N ALA A 200 -3.24 5.95 6.63
CA ALA A 200 -2.12 5.64 5.76
C ALA A 200 -0.78 5.97 6.41
N ASP A 201 0.26 5.22 6.01
CA ASP A 201 1.64 5.56 6.33
C ASP A 201 2.08 6.71 5.39
N PRO A 202 2.35 7.93 5.92
CA PRO A 202 2.66 9.08 5.09
C PRO A 202 4.09 9.10 4.59
N THR A 203 4.96 8.15 4.98
CA THR A 203 6.41 8.20 4.74
C THR A 203 6.75 8.36 3.25
N SER A 204 6.07 7.63 2.37
CA SER A 204 6.28 7.74 0.92
C SER A 204 5.83 9.10 0.37
N MET A 205 4.75 9.66 0.92
CA MET A 205 4.19 10.95 0.50
C MET A 205 5.07 12.11 0.96
N MET A 206 5.59 12.06 2.19
CA MET A 206 6.46 13.08 2.77
C MET A 206 7.77 13.27 1.97
N ARG A 207 8.27 12.20 1.35
CA ARG A 207 9.45 12.26 0.47
C ARG A 207 9.20 13.12 -0.78
N ASN A 208 7.95 13.24 -1.22
CA ASN A 208 7.55 14.04 -2.36
C ASN A 208 6.95 15.39 -1.90
N ARG A 209 7.79 16.44 -1.83
CA ARG A 209 7.41 17.77 -1.29
C ARG A 209 6.10 18.36 -1.86
N PRO A 210 5.87 18.39 -3.19
CA PRO A 210 4.62 18.94 -3.73
C PRO A 210 3.41 18.06 -3.39
N LEU A 211 3.54 16.73 -3.43
CA LEU A 211 2.47 15.82 -2.99
C LEU A 211 2.14 16.04 -1.51
N TRP A 212 3.16 16.15 -0.66
CA TRP A 212 2.98 16.41 0.76
C TRP A 212 2.32 17.77 1.03
N ALA A 213 2.65 18.81 0.26
CA ALA A 213 1.98 20.11 0.36
C ALA A 213 0.49 20.02 -0.03
N LEU A 214 0.17 19.27 -1.08
CA LEU A 214 -1.21 19.04 -1.51
C LEU A 214 -2.01 18.30 -0.43
N VAL A 215 -1.47 17.22 0.12
CA VAL A 215 -2.09 16.46 1.22
C VAL A 215 -2.38 17.35 2.43
N ARG A 216 -1.42 18.20 2.84
CA ARG A 216 -1.64 19.14 3.95
C ARG A 216 -2.72 20.17 3.64
N ALA A 217 -2.84 20.60 2.38
CA ALA A 217 -3.83 21.57 1.95
C ALA A 217 -5.24 20.97 1.83
N THR A 218 -5.37 19.70 1.44
CA THR A 218 -6.67 19.02 1.33
C THR A 218 -7.12 18.38 2.63
N GLY A 219 -6.17 18.01 3.51
CA GLY A 219 -6.41 17.11 4.64
C GLY A 219 -6.80 15.72 4.15
N GLY A 220 -7.46 14.94 5.02
CA GLY A 220 -8.02 13.63 4.63
C GLY A 220 -7.07 12.45 4.82
N ILE A 221 -5.97 12.62 5.56
CA ILE A 221 -5.08 11.52 5.94
C ILE A 221 -4.88 11.56 7.45
N VAL A 222 -5.08 10.43 8.10
CA VAL A 222 -4.68 10.17 9.48
C VAL A 222 -3.39 9.36 9.43
N PRO A 223 -2.24 9.95 9.82
CA PRO A 223 -0.96 9.25 9.83
C PRO A 223 -1.01 7.96 10.67
N VAL A 224 -0.54 6.86 10.10
CA VAL A 224 -0.38 5.58 10.79
C VAL A 224 1.09 5.17 10.78
N ASP A 225 1.64 4.98 11.98
CA ASP A 225 2.93 4.34 12.17
C ASP A 225 2.73 2.82 12.27
N ARG A 226 3.17 2.09 11.24
CA ARG A 226 3.03 0.64 11.18
C ARG A 226 3.90 -0.11 12.19
N ALA A 227 4.94 0.53 12.73
CA ALA A 227 5.80 -0.04 13.75
C ALA A 227 5.20 0.09 15.17
N LYS A 228 4.26 1.02 15.37
CA LYS A 228 3.59 1.22 16.66
C LYS A 228 2.31 0.40 16.76
N HIS A 229 2.38 -0.72 17.45
CA HIS A 229 1.20 -1.48 17.82
C HIS A 229 0.38 -0.75 18.89
N GLY A 230 -0.94 -0.65 18.69
CA GLY A 230 -1.86 -0.09 19.69
C GLY A 230 -1.71 1.42 19.91
N ASP A 231 -1.48 2.20 18.85
CA ASP A 231 -1.36 3.67 18.95
C ASP A 231 -2.66 4.31 19.48
N ARG A 232 -2.66 4.65 20.78
CA ARG A 232 -3.82 5.27 21.46
C ARG A 232 -4.18 6.63 20.86
N LEU A 233 -3.22 7.36 20.29
CA LEU A 233 -3.50 8.66 19.67
C LEU A 233 -4.24 8.46 18.35
N LEU A 234 -3.85 7.47 17.56
CA LEU A 234 -4.56 7.07 16.34
C LEU A 234 -6.02 6.72 16.64
N PHE A 235 -6.26 5.85 17.63
CA PHE A 235 -7.62 5.45 18.02
C PHE A 235 -8.47 6.65 18.45
N ARG A 236 -7.96 7.48 19.37
CA ARG A 236 -8.64 8.70 19.82
C ARG A 236 -8.96 9.65 18.66
N HIS A 237 -8.04 9.80 17.71
CA HIS A 237 -8.24 10.70 16.58
C HIS A 237 -9.29 10.17 15.59
N VAL A 238 -9.33 8.86 15.37
CA VAL A 238 -10.36 8.17 14.60
C VAL A 238 -11.73 8.32 15.26
N GLU A 239 -11.83 8.04 16.57
CA GLU A 239 -13.05 8.22 17.36
C GLU A 239 -13.55 9.67 17.25
N ARG A 240 -12.66 10.66 17.39
CA ARG A 240 -13.00 12.08 17.20
C ARG A 240 -13.56 12.35 15.80
N CYS A 241 -12.92 11.83 14.76
CA CYS A 241 -13.38 12.01 13.38
C CYS A 241 -14.81 11.48 13.19
N LEU A 242 -15.09 10.28 13.71
CA LEU A 242 -16.40 9.64 13.61
C LEU A 242 -17.45 10.39 14.44
N ALA A 243 -17.10 10.83 15.65
CA ALA A 243 -17.96 11.65 16.52
C ALA A 243 -18.32 13.01 15.88
N GLU A 244 -17.40 13.60 15.11
CA GLU A 244 -17.62 14.83 14.34
C GLU A 244 -18.42 14.60 13.03
N GLY A 245 -18.93 13.38 12.80
CA GLY A 245 -19.72 13.03 11.62
C GLY A 245 -18.91 12.81 10.35
N GLY A 246 -17.58 12.65 10.46
CA GLY A 246 -16.69 12.29 9.36
C GLY A 246 -16.71 10.79 9.05
N ALA A 247 -15.97 10.40 8.01
CA ALA A 247 -15.81 9.00 7.63
C ALA A 247 -14.34 8.59 7.64
N ILE A 248 -14.07 7.36 8.00
CA ILE A 248 -12.73 6.77 7.97
C ILE A 248 -12.65 5.77 6.82
N ALA A 249 -11.57 5.78 6.03
CA ALA A 249 -11.30 4.74 5.05
C ALA A 249 -9.97 4.05 5.33
N LEU A 250 -9.96 2.73 5.18
CA LEU A 250 -8.75 1.93 5.29
C LEU A 250 -8.84 0.66 4.42
N PHE A 251 -7.68 0.09 4.16
CA PHE A 251 -7.54 -1.19 3.46
C PHE A 251 -7.13 -2.26 4.48
N PRO A 252 -8.05 -3.13 4.93
CA PRO A 252 -7.81 -4.02 6.06
C PRO A 252 -6.75 -5.10 5.77
N GLU A 253 -6.44 -5.38 4.51
CA GLU A 253 -5.31 -6.22 4.07
C GLU A 253 -3.96 -5.68 4.57
N GLY A 254 -3.83 -4.36 4.68
CA GLY A 254 -2.62 -3.69 5.14
C GLY A 254 -1.43 -3.79 4.18
N ASP A 255 -1.59 -4.37 3.01
CA ASP A 255 -0.61 -4.48 1.93
C ASP A 255 -1.35 -4.58 0.58
N PHE A 256 -0.67 -4.36 -0.53
CA PHE A 256 -1.29 -4.52 -1.84
C PHE A 256 -1.39 -6.01 -2.20
N GLY A 257 -2.57 -6.42 -2.66
CA GLY A 257 -2.87 -7.75 -3.18
C GLY A 257 -2.01 -8.09 -4.40
N PRO A 258 -1.50 -9.33 -4.50
CA PRO A 258 -0.62 -9.73 -5.59
C PRO A 258 -1.36 -9.82 -6.93
N ARG A 259 -2.66 -10.13 -6.90
CA ARG A 259 -3.50 -10.30 -8.09
C ARG A 259 -4.86 -9.66 -7.85
N GLU A 260 -5.41 -9.07 -8.90
CA GLU A 260 -6.79 -8.58 -8.85
C GLU A 260 -7.77 -9.76 -8.70
N GLY A 261 -8.78 -9.61 -7.85
CA GLY A 261 -9.74 -10.68 -7.56
C GLY A 261 -9.36 -11.56 -6.36
N GLU A 262 -8.13 -11.45 -5.85
CA GLU A 262 -7.67 -12.16 -4.65
C GLU A 262 -7.59 -11.20 -3.47
N LEU A 263 -7.98 -11.68 -2.28
CA LEU A 263 -7.91 -10.92 -1.03
C LEU A 263 -6.81 -11.49 -0.13
N LEU A 264 -6.07 -10.61 0.53
CA LEU A 264 -5.24 -10.95 1.68
C LEU A 264 -6.09 -11.00 2.97
N PRO A 265 -5.61 -11.68 4.03
CA PRO A 265 -6.29 -11.70 5.32
C PRO A 265 -6.49 -10.30 5.92
N PHE A 266 -7.66 -10.05 6.50
CA PHE A 266 -8.02 -8.75 7.05
C PHE A 266 -7.48 -8.55 8.47
N LYS A 267 -7.03 -7.31 8.75
CA LYS A 267 -6.72 -6.85 10.10
C LYS A 267 -7.97 -6.28 10.77
N LYS A 268 -8.10 -6.52 12.08
CA LYS A 268 -9.23 -6.13 12.93
C LYS A 268 -9.39 -4.62 13.24
N GLY A 269 -8.53 -3.75 12.70
CA GLY A 269 -8.55 -2.31 13.04
C GLY A 269 -9.89 -1.64 12.75
N PHE A 270 -10.48 -1.90 11.58
CA PHE A 270 -11.79 -1.35 11.21
C PHE A 270 -12.92 -1.83 12.11
N ALA A 271 -12.86 -3.09 12.54
CA ALA A 271 -13.87 -3.70 13.39
C ALA A 271 -13.89 -3.05 14.77
N TYR A 272 -12.72 -2.74 15.34
CA TYR A 272 -12.64 -1.95 16.58
C TYR A 272 -13.25 -0.55 16.39
N PHE A 273 -12.89 0.18 15.34
CA PHE A 273 -13.43 1.53 15.11
C PHE A 273 -14.96 1.53 14.96
N ALA A 274 -15.49 0.56 14.21
CA ALA A 274 -16.93 0.43 13.99
C ALA A 274 -17.69 0.09 15.27
N VAL A 275 -17.21 -0.90 16.03
CA VAL A 275 -17.84 -1.34 17.28
C VAL A 275 -17.72 -0.27 18.37
N ASP A 276 -16.55 0.34 18.55
CA ASP A 276 -16.35 1.33 19.62
C ASP A 276 -17.13 2.63 19.35
N SER A 277 -17.12 3.11 18.10
CA SER A 277 -17.85 4.32 17.71
C SER A 277 -19.33 4.06 17.33
N GLN A 278 -19.79 2.81 17.36
CA GLN A 278 -21.15 2.40 16.96
C GLN A 278 -21.56 2.92 15.57
N VAL A 279 -20.63 2.88 14.60
CA VAL A 279 -20.86 3.31 13.21
C VAL A 279 -20.89 2.13 12.25
N ALA A 280 -21.60 2.27 11.13
CA ALA A 280 -21.66 1.21 10.13
C ALA A 280 -20.33 1.07 9.36
N VAL A 281 -20.03 -0.15 8.92
CA VAL A 281 -18.94 -0.45 7.99
C VAL A 281 -19.51 -0.51 6.57
N VAL A 282 -18.96 0.29 5.65
CA VAL A 282 -19.32 0.29 4.22
C VAL A 282 -18.26 -0.51 3.46
N PRO A 283 -18.58 -1.75 3.01
CA PRO A 283 -17.65 -2.56 2.24
C PRO A 283 -17.61 -2.12 0.78
N VAL A 284 -16.43 -2.13 0.17
CA VAL A 284 -16.21 -1.76 -1.23
C VAL A 284 -15.34 -2.80 -1.94
N GLY A 285 -15.80 -3.24 -3.11
CA GLY A 285 -15.00 -4.04 -4.04
C GLY A 285 -14.42 -3.17 -5.15
N LEU A 286 -13.10 -3.23 -5.32
CA LEU A 286 -12.32 -2.49 -6.31
C LEU A 286 -11.71 -3.47 -7.32
N SER A 287 -11.78 -3.11 -8.61
CA SER A 287 -11.16 -3.86 -9.70
C SER A 287 -10.75 -2.96 -10.86
N GLY A 288 -9.77 -3.40 -11.64
CA GLY A 288 -9.16 -2.71 -12.76
C GLY A 288 -8.03 -1.76 -12.36
N MET A 289 -7.65 -1.69 -11.09
CA MET A 289 -6.77 -0.63 -10.57
C MET A 289 -5.29 -1.03 -10.44
N LYS A 290 -4.95 -2.31 -10.60
CA LYS A 290 -3.56 -2.78 -10.45
C LYS A 290 -2.68 -2.38 -11.63
N GLU A 291 -3.22 -2.46 -12.83
CA GLU A 291 -2.59 -1.93 -14.04
C GLU A 291 -3.43 -0.82 -14.63
N LEU A 292 -2.84 0.27 -15.11
CA LEU A 292 -3.59 1.43 -15.59
C LEU A 292 -3.16 1.77 -17.00
N TRP A 293 -4.12 2.09 -17.87
CA TRP A 293 -3.88 2.62 -19.21
C TRP A 293 -5.02 3.57 -19.59
N LEU A 294 -4.78 4.41 -20.60
CA LEU A 294 -5.76 5.42 -21.00
C LEU A 294 -7.06 4.75 -21.46
N GLY A 295 -8.19 5.18 -20.89
CA GLY A 295 -9.52 4.65 -21.16
C GLY A 295 -9.86 3.34 -20.43
N LYS A 296 -9.00 2.83 -19.54
CA LYS A 296 -9.27 1.61 -18.76
C LYS A 296 -10.55 1.76 -17.93
N ARG A 297 -11.35 0.70 -17.86
CA ARG A 297 -12.50 0.59 -16.95
C ARG A 297 -12.02 0.32 -15.53
N LEU A 298 -12.39 1.18 -14.59
CA LEU A 298 -12.12 1.05 -13.16
C LEU A 298 -13.44 0.83 -12.44
N VAL A 299 -13.57 -0.29 -11.74
CA VAL A 299 -14.82 -0.73 -11.11
C VAL A 299 -14.77 -0.41 -9.62
N VAL A 300 -15.83 0.24 -9.11
CA VAL A 300 -16.04 0.53 -7.69
C VAL A 300 -17.44 0.05 -7.30
N ARG A 301 -17.54 -1.05 -6.55
CA ARG A 301 -18.81 -1.63 -6.09
C ARG A 301 -18.99 -1.37 -4.62
N ILE A 302 -19.94 -0.52 -4.26
CA ILE A 302 -20.25 -0.20 -2.87
C ILE A 302 -21.34 -1.16 -2.39
N GLY A 303 -21.06 -1.89 -1.33
CA GLY A 303 -21.99 -2.85 -0.71
C GLY A 303 -22.88 -2.22 0.33
N ASP A 304 -23.81 -3.03 0.85
CA ASP A 304 -24.72 -2.61 1.90
C ASP A 304 -23.95 -2.34 3.21
N PRO A 305 -24.24 -1.25 3.94
CA PRO A 305 -23.57 -0.96 5.20
C PRO A 305 -23.86 -2.04 6.25
N ILE A 306 -22.80 -2.51 6.90
CA ILE A 306 -22.87 -3.50 7.97
C ILE A 306 -23.03 -2.74 9.31
N PRO A 307 -24.16 -2.89 10.01
CA PRO A 307 -24.38 -2.20 11.28
C PRO A 307 -23.48 -2.78 12.38
N ALA A 308 -22.86 -1.91 13.17
CA ALA A 308 -22.04 -2.32 14.32
C ALA A 308 -22.84 -2.61 15.61
N ALA A 309 -24.10 -2.16 15.66
CA ALA A 309 -24.94 -2.34 16.83
C ALA A 309 -25.08 -3.83 17.21
N GLY A 310 -24.70 -4.16 18.44
CA GLY A 310 -24.79 -5.52 18.97
C GLY A 310 -23.76 -6.52 18.41
N GLN A 311 -22.80 -6.08 17.60
CA GLN A 311 -21.75 -6.96 17.08
C GLN A 311 -20.48 -6.92 17.93
N THR A 312 -19.83 -8.07 18.04
CA THR A 312 -18.44 -8.18 18.53
C THR A 312 -17.44 -7.79 17.44
N VAL A 313 -16.19 -7.54 17.82
CA VAL A 313 -15.10 -7.22 16.88
C VAL A 313 -14.85 -8.37 15.92
N GLU A 314 -14.94 -9.61 16.41
CA GLU A 314 -14.74 -10.83 15.63
C GLU A 314 -15.87 -11.01 14.60
N GLN A 315 -17.13 -10.81 14.99
CA GLN A 315 -18.27 -10.85 14.07
C GLN A 315 -18.17 -9.76 12.99
N MET A 316 -17.76 -8.55 13.38
CA MET A 316 -17.58 -7.45 12.44
C MET A 316 -16.42 -7.71 11.46
N LEU A 317 -15.34 -8.35 11.93
CA LEU A 317 -14.23 -8.77 11.08
C LEU A 317 -14.70 -9.76 10.01
N GLU A 318 -15.39 -10.84 10.43
CA GLU A 318 -15.90 -11.87 9.53
C GLU A 318 -16.93 -11.30 8.53
N ALA A 319 -17.85 -10.47 9.01
CA ALA A 319 -18.84 -9.83 8.16
C ALA A 319 -18.20 -8.90 7.12
N GLY A 320 -17.19 -8.12 7.53
CA GLY A 320 -16.45 -7.23 6.63
C GLY A 320 -15.69 -7.99 5.55
N GLU A 321 -14.99 -9.07 5.92
CA GLU A 321 -14.25 -9.92 4.98
C GLU A 321 -15.19 -10.56 3.95
N LYS A 322 -16.28 -11.18 4.42
CA LYS A 322 -17.30 -11.80 3.56
C LYS A 322 -17.94 -10.79 2.62
N ALA A 323 -18.25 -9.58 3.11
CA ALA A 323 -18.90 -8.56 2.30
C ALA A 323 -17.98 -8.02 1.20
N VAL A 324 -16.70 -7.74 1.50
CA VAL A 324 -15.74 -7.31 0.48
C VAL A 324 -15.51 -8.43 -0.54
N ALA A 325 -15.34 -9.68 -0.09
CA ALA A 325 -15.18 -10.84 -0.98
C ALA A 325 -16.34 -10.99 -1.96
N GLY A 326 -17.58 -10.75 -1.54
CA GLY A 326 -18.76 -10.79 -2.40
C GLY A 326 -18.86 -9.64 -3.42
N LEU A 327 -18.13 -8.54 -3.21
CA LEU A 327 -18.15 -7.37 -4.09
C LEU A 327 -17.04 -7.40 -5.13
N VAL A 328 -15.87 -7.97 -4.79
CA VAL A 328 -14.71 -8.02 -5.67
C VAL A 328 -15.01 -8.95 -6.86
N PRO A 329 -15.11 -8.42 -8.10
CA PRO A 329 -15.30 -9.27 -9.26
C PRO A 329 -14.02 -10.07 -9.55
N PRO A 330 -14.13 -11.26 -10.16
CA PRO A 330 -12.97 -11.89 -10.79
C PRO A 330 -12.42 -10.93 -11.86
N TYR A 331 -11.10 -10.73 -11.87
CA TYR A 331 -10.48 -9.88 -12.86
C TYR A 331 -10.25 -10.66 -14.16
N VAL A 332 -10.64 -10.04 -15.27
CA VAL A 332 -10.33 -10.51 -16.61
C VAL A 332 -9.60 -9.39 -17.33
N ASP A 333 -8.37 -9.67 -17.78
CA ASP A 333 -7.65 -8.73 -18.64
C ASP A 333 -8.43 -8.58 -19.95
N PRO A 334 -8.92 -7.37 -20.29
CA PRO A 334 -9.67 -7.16 -21.52
C PRO A 334 -8.82 -7.37 -22.78
N GLY A 335 -7.51 -7.54 -22.64
CA GLY A 335 -6.58 -7.68 -23.76
C GLY A 335 -6.48 -6.39 -24.58
N GLY A 336 -5.91 -6.51 -25.79
CA GLY A 336 -5.80 -5.39 -26.73
C GLY A 336 -4.72 -4.35 -26.39
N SER A 337 -4.83 -3.17 -27.00
CA SER A 337 -3.87 -2.09 -26.83
C SER A 337 -4.00 -1.43 -25.46
N LYS A 338 -2.86 -1.24 -24.78
CA LYS A 338 -2.77 -0.62 -23.46
C LYS A 338 -1.98 0.69 -23.53
N PRO A 339 -2.56 1.77 -24.11
CA PRO A 339 -1.87 3.04 -24.33
C PRO A 339 -1.42 3.67 -23.01
N LEU A 340 -0.18 4.18 -22.98
CA LEU A 340 0.43 4.81 -21.80
C LEU A 340 0.52 3.91 -20.56
N ARG A 341 0.37 2.57 -20.70
CA ARG A 341 0.37 1.64 -19.56
C ARG A 341 1.53 1.83 -18.61
N ARG A 342 2.75 1.87 -19.15
CA ARG A 342 3.97 2.01 -18.34
C ARG A 342 3.97 3.30 -17.51
N TRP A 343 3.54 4.40 -18.12
CA TRP A 343 3.51 5.70 -17.46
C TRP A 343 2.38 5.78 -16.42
N LEU A 344 1.16 5.39 -16.79
CA LEU A 344 0.00 5.46 -15.91
C LEU A 344 0.10 4.46 -14.75
N THR A 345 0.50 3.20 -14.97
CA THR A 345 0.70 2.24 -13.87
C THR A 345 1.81 2.72 -12.92
N GLY A 346 2.94 3.19 -13.45
CA GLY A 346 4.08 3.61 -12.64
C GLY A 346 3.85 4.87 -11.79
N LEU A 347 2.76 5.62 -12.04
CA LEU A 347 2.36 6.76 -11.20
C LEU A 347 1.66 6.34 -9.90
N PHE A 348 1.11 5.12 -9.83
CA PHE A 348 0.29 4.62 -8.72
C PHE A 348 0.84 3.33 -8.10
#